data_AF-A0A7W0S483-F1
#
_entry.id   AF-A0A7W0S483-F1
#
_cell.length_a   1.000
_cell.length_b   1.000
_cell.length_c   1.000
_cell.angle_alpha   90.00
_cell.angle_beta   90.00
_cell.angle_gamma   90.00
#
_symmetry.space_group_name_H-M   'P 1'
#
loop_
_entity.id
_entity.type
_entity.pdbx_description
1 polymer ?
#
loop_
_entity_poly.entity_id
_entity_poly.type
_entity_poly.pdbx_seq_one_letter_code
_entity_poly.pdbx_strand_id
1 'polypeptide(L)'
;AVTAVFLPMCENLFGILTDVKLLELSNADLPALGQLALRAPGTNQHSHAVGQLAEEACRVVGANGLLTRIGALYHDIGKTAAPEHFVENQSGKNPHDRLRPAQSAKIIISHVTYGTKLGREMNLPSRIIDFISQHHGTRTLHYFLEKAQTEARDVEEVQESDFRYPGPKPQFKEAAIMMIADSCEAAARSLSEPTPENIRYIVNKIIDAILSDDQLDECDLTLRELSQIRESMIKSLVAIYHSRVDYPGYIPPGSIQKLIMSAEEDSPEFGMRFKNPADIPISRGGEVEDEAISALNQPNIDSEAAVSTVK
;
A
#
# COMPACT_ATOMS: atom_id res chain seq x y z
N ALA A 1 -37.41 3.55 17.36
CA ALA A 1 -38.20 3.20 16.16
C ALA A 1 -38.09 4.29 15.10
N VAL A 2 -38.52 5.53 15.38
CA VAL A 2 -38.44 6.66 14.42
C VAL A 2 -37.00 6.96 13.99
N THR A 3 -36.06 6.98 14.94
CA THR A 3 -34.63 7.23 14.68
C THR A 3 -34.00 6.20 13.74
N ALA A 4 -34.35 4.91 13.88
CA ALA A 4 -33.79 3.83 13.04
C ALA A 4 -34.30 3.87 11.59
N VAL A 5 -35.48 4.48 11.34
CA VAL A 5 -36.05 4.62 9.99
C VAL A 5 -35.56 5.91 9.32
N PHE A 6 -35.43 7.00 10.07
CA PHE A 6 -34.98 8.29 9.53
C PHE A 6 -33.46 8.37 9.31
N LEU A 7 -32.66 7.68 10.13
CA LEU A 7 -31.20 7.76 10.05
C LEU A 7 -30.66 7.32 8.67
N PRO A 8 -31.03 6.15 8.10
CA PRO A 8 -30.54 5.74 6.78
C PRO A 8 -30.99 6.70 5.66
N MET A 9 -32.16 7.32 5.80
CA MET A 9 -32.69 8.27 4.83
C MET A 9 -31.91 9.60 4.86
N CYS A 10 -31.55 10.07 6.06
CA CYS A 10 -30.70 11.25 6.24
C CYS A 10 -29.24 10.97 5.82
N GLU A 11 -28.68 9.82 6.14
CA GLU A 11 -27.33 9.42 5.68
C GLU A 11 -27.23 9.46 4.16
N ASN A 12 -28.23 8.89 3.47
CA ASN A 12 -28.24 8.87 2.01
C ASN A 12 -28.52 10.25 1.39
N LEU A 13 -29.33 11.10 2.06
CA LEU A 13 -29.65 12.44 1.59
C LEU A 13 -28.51 13.45 1.83
N PHE A 14 -27.75 13.31 2.92
CA PHE A 14 -26.68 14.22 3.32
C PHE A 14 -25.25 13.68 3.07
N GLY A 15 -25.11 12.42 2.65
CA GLY A 15 -23.80 11.79 2.43
C GLY A 15 -22.97 11.61 3.71
N ILE A 16 -23.62 11.62 4.88
CA ILE A 16 -22.95 11.49 6.18
C ILE A 16 -22.87 10.00 6.53
N LEU A 17 -21.66 9.50 6.74
CA LEU A 17 -21.41 8.17 7.27
C LEU A 17 -21.47 8.20 8.80
N THR A 18 -22.40 7.45 9.39
CA THR A 18 -22.42 7.23 10.83
C THR A 18 -21.49 6.09 11.22
N ASP A 19 -21.07 6.06 12.49
CA ASP A 19 -20.28 4.96 13.04
C ASP A 19 -20.98 3.61 12.89
N VAL A 20 -22.31 3.58 13.01
CA VAL A 20 -23.10 2.35 12.78
C VAL A 20 -22.91 1.87 11.35
N LYS A 21 -23.02 2.76 10.37
CA LYS A 21 -22.83 2.40 8.97
C LYS A 21 -21.41 1.95 8.66
N LEU A 22 -20.41 2.59 9.28
CA LEU A 22 -19.01 2.18 9.16
C LEU A 22 -18.76 0.79 9.74
N LEU A 23 -19.38 0.47 10.88
CA LEU A 23 -19.29 -0.86 11.48
C LEU A 23 -20.02 -1.94 10.66
N GLU A 24 -21.12 -1.60 10.00
CA GLU A 24 -21.74 -2.52 9.02
C GLU A 24 -20.78 -2.82 7.86
N LEU A 25 -20.09 -1.80 7.35
CA LEU A 25 -19.11 -1.92 6.28
C LEU A 25 -17.83 -2.66 6.69
N SER A 26 -17.57 -2.81 7.99
CA SER A 26 -16.43 -3.60 8.48
C SER A 26 -16.70 -5.11 8.49
N ASN A 27 -17.90 -5.55 8.11
CA ASN A 27 -18.25 -6.95 8.10
C ASN A 27 -17.54 -7.70 6.96
N ALA A 28 -16.63 -8.61 7.29
CA ALA A 28 -15.88 -9.43 6.34
C ALA A 28 -16.75 -10.35 5.47
N ASP A 29 -17.99 -10.65 5.91
CA ASP A 29 -18.94 -11.46 5.12
C ASP A 29 -19.55 -10.67 3.96
N LEU A 30 -19.31 -9.35 3.87
CA LEU A 30 -19.74 -8.57 2.73
C LEU A 30 -19.05 -9.07 1.45
N PRO A 31 -19.77 -9.18 0.31
CA PRO A 31 -19.22 -9.78 -0.90
C PRO A 31 -17.90 -9.16 -1.38
N ALA A 32 -17.67 -7.86 -1.15
CA ALA A 32 -16.45 -7.17 -1.56
C ALA A 32 -15.25 -7.71 -0.79
N LEU A 33 -15.34 -7.68 0.54
CA LEU A 33 -14.25 -8.08 1.43
C LEU A 33 -14.04 -9.59 1.39
N GLY A 34 -15.13 -10.37 1.30
CA GLY A 34 -15.04 -11.82 1.10
C GLY A 34 -14.35 -12.20 -0.22
N GLN A 35 -14.64 -11.49 -1.32
CA GLN A 35 -13.95 -11.71 -2.59
C GLN A 35 -12.49 -11.27 -2.55
N LEU A 36 -12.18 -10.16 -1.89
CA LEU A 36 -10.81 -9.70 -1.70
C LEU A 36 -10.00 -10.75 -0.93
N ALA A 37 -10.50 -11.21 0.22
CA ALA A 37 -9.85 -12.22 1.04
C ALA A 37 -9.63 -13.55 0.30
N LEU A 38 -10.57 -13.95 -0.57
CA LEU A 38 -10.47 -15.20 -1.33
C LEU A 38 -9.56 -15.11 -2.56
N ARG A 39 -9.64 -14.01 -3.33
CA ARG A 39 -8.95 -13.88 -4.62
C ARG A 39 -7.59 -13.19 -4.52
N ALA A 40 -7.43 -12.27 -3.57
CA ALA A 40 -6.22 -11.48 -3.36
C ALA A 40 -5.89 -11.42 -1.85
N PRO A 41 -5.53 -12.56 -1.23
CA PRO A 41 -5.32 -12.65 0.21
C PRO A 41 -4.18 -11.75 0.72
N GLY A 42 -3.14 -11.53 -0.09
CA GLY A 42 -2.05 -10.62 0.24
C GLY A 42 -2.52 -9.16 0.30
N THR A 43 -3.28 -8.73 -0.70
CA THR A 43 -3.92 -7.40 -0.71
C THR A 43 -4.89 -7.24 0.47
N ASN A 44 -5.61 -8.29 0.86
CA ASN A 44 -6.47 -8.24 2.04
C ASN A 44 -5.66 -8.00 3.33
N GLN A 45 -4.52 -8.70 3.51
CA GLN A 45 -3.64 -8.49 4.67
C GLN A 45 -3.04 -7.09 4.68
N HIS A 46 -2.54 -6.62 3.52
CA HIS A 46 -2.08 -5.24 3.30
C HIS A 46 -3.13 -4.22 3.75
N SER A 47 -4.36 -4.36 3.24
CA SER A 47 -5.48 -3.46 3.55
C SER A 47 -5.79 -3.37 5.05
N HIS A 48 -5.65 -4.47 5.79
CA HIS A 48 -5.80 -4.46 7.24
C HIS A 48 -4.66 -3.74 7.95
N ALA A 49 -3.41 -3.96 7.53
CA ALA A 49 -2.25 -3.27 8.10
C ALA A 49 -2.32 -1.76 7.84
N VAL A 50 -2.62 -1.35 6.60
CA VAL A 50 -2.86 0.05 6.22
C VAL A 50 -3.96 0.66 7.08
N GLY A 51 -5.09 -0.04 7.27
CA GLY A 51 -6.18 0.44 8.11
C GLY A 51 -5.79 0.69 9.56
N GLN A 52 -4.94 -0.16 10.15
CA GLN A 52 -4.42 0.02 11.51
C GLN A 52 -3.48 1.24 11.61
N LEU A 53 -2.57 1.38 10.64
CA LEU A 53 -1.64 2.52 10.58
C LEU A 53 -2.39 3.85 10.43
N ALA A 54 -3.33 3.88 9.48
CA ALA A 54 -4.11 5.08 9.16
C ALA A 54 -5.06 5.48 10.29
N GLU A 55 -5.65 4.52 11.02
CA GLU A 55 -6.47 4.81 12.20
C GLU A 55 -5.66 5.51 13.30
N GLU A 56 -4.47 5.01 13.62
CA GLU A 56 -3.62 5.59 14.65
C GLU A 56 -3.12 6.99 14.24
N ALA A 57 -2.75 7.17 12.97
CA ALA A 57 -2.36 8.46 12.43
C ALA A 57 -3.52 9.49 12.45
N CYS A 58 -4.75 9.07 12.14
CA CYS A 58 -5.92 9.94 12.27
C CYS A 58 -6.17 10.38 13.71
N ARG A 59 -6.00 9.47 14.67
CA ARG A 59 -6.25 9.75 16.09
C ARG A 59 -5.35 10.86 16.64
N VAL A 60 -4.07 10.91 16.23
CA VAL A 60 -3.12 11.92 16.73
C VAL A 60 -3.37 13.33 16.19
N VAL A 61 -4.11 13.46 15.09
CA VAL A 61 -4.48 14.76 14.47
C VAL A 61 -5.96 15.11 14.62
N GLY A 62 -6.75 14.27 15.29
CA GLY A 62 -8.18 14.48 15.47
C GLY A 62 -9.04 14.26 14.21
N ALA A 63 -8.52 13.50 13.24
CA ALA A 63 -9.28 13.06 12.06
C ALA A 63 -10.12 11.80 12.37
N ASN A 64 -10.99 11.40 11.45
CA ASN A 64 -11.88 10.25 11.66
C ASN A 64 -11.14 8.91 11.43
N GLY A 65 -10.60 8.33 12.51
CA GLY A 65 -9.89 7.05 12.47
C GLY A 65 -10.75 5.86 12.05
N LEU A 66 -12.02 5.79 12.49
CA LEU A 66 -12.92 4.70 12.10
C LEU A 66 -13.20 4.74 10.59
N LEU A 67 -13.53 5.91 10.06
CA LEU A 67 -13.75 6.11 8.63
C LEU A 67 -12.54 5.65 7.81
N THR A 68 -11.34 6.04 8.23
CA THR A 68 -10.10 5.71 7.53
C THR A 68 -9.78 4.22 7.60
N ARG A 69 -9.97 3.58 8.76
CA ARG A 69 -9.80 2.13 8.89
C ARG A 69 -10.72 1.39 7.93
N ILE A 70 -11.99 1.79 7.86
CA ILE A 70 -12.96 1.15 6.97
C ILE A 70 -12.62 1.46 5.51
N GLY A 71 -12.28 2.70 5.16
CA GLY A 71 -11.81 3.07 3.82
C GLY A 71 -10.65 2.19 3.34
N ALA A 72 -9.68 1.93 4.21
CA ALA A 72 -8.54 1.05 3.92
C ALA A 72 -8.95 -0.39 3.60
N LEU A 73 -10.04 -0.93 4.15
CA LEU A 73 -10.52 -2.27 3.77
C LEU A 73 -10.99 -2.35 2.31
N TYR A 74 -11.36 -1.21 1.72
CA TYR A 74 -11.93 -1.14 0.38
C TYR A 74 -11.00 -0.52 -0.66
N HIS A 75 -9.95 0.22 -0.26
CA HIS A 75 -9.13 1.03 -1.17
C HIS A 75 -8.62 0.24 -2.38
N ASP A 76 -8.29 -1.04 -2.15
CA ASP A 76 -7.62 -1.92 -3.10
C ASP A 76 -8.52 -3.02 -3.67
N ILE A 77 -9.85 -2.96 -3.50
CA ILE A 77 -10.77 -3.99 -4.01
C ILE A 77 -10.66 -4.20 -5.52
N GLY A 78 -10.15 -3.19 -6.24
CA GLY A 78 -9.94 -3.29 -7.67
C GLY A 78 -8.86 -4.29 -8.08
N LYS A 79 -7.89 -4.60 -7.20
CA LYS A 79 -6.84 -5.60 -7.46
C LYS A 79 -7.41 -7.00 -7.68
N THR A 80 -8.64 -7.28 -7.23
CA THR A 80 -9.36 -8.54 -7.47
C THR A 80 -9.59 -8.88 -8.95
N ALA A 81 -9.45 -7.92 -9.86
CA ALA A 81 -9.55 -8.14 -11.31
C ALA A 81 -8.34 -8.89 -11.90
N ALA A 82 -7.14 -8.67 -11.34
CA ALA A 82 -5.90 -9.28 -11.80
C ALA A 82 -4.91 -9.47 -10.63
N PRO A 83 -5.26 -10.28 -9.60
CA PRO A 83 -4.48 -10.38 -8.36
C PRO A 83 -3.00 -10.70 -8.59
N GLU A 84 -2.70 -11.58 -9.54
CA GLU A 84 -1.35 -12.05 -9.85
C GLU A 84 -0.42 -10.95 -10.40
N HIS A 85 -0.94 -9.78 -10.76
CA HIS A 85 -0.12 -8.64 -11.19
C HIS A 85 0.35 -7.78 -10.01
N PHE A 86 -0.17 -7.98 -8.81
CA PHE A 86 0.23 -7.23 -7.61
C PHE A 86 1.13 -8.10 -6.72
N VAL A 87 2.30 -7.57 -6.35
CA VAL A 87 3.39 -8.38 -5.79
C VAL A 87 3.02 -9.08 -4.49
N GLU A 88 2.13 -8.49 -3.68
CA GLU A 88 1.66 -9.06 -2.43
C GLU A 88 0.83 -10.34 -2.63
N ASN A 89 0.35 -10.60 -3.85
CA ASN A 89 -0.37 -11.83 -4.20
C ASN A 89 0.44 -12.77 -5.10
N GLN A 90 1.67 -12.41 -5.49
CA GLN A 90 2.50 -13.22 -6.37
C GLN A 90 3.20 -14.34 -5.61
N SER A 91 3.12 -15.57 -6.14
CA SER A 91 3.81 -16.76 -5.59
C SER A 91 4.84 -17.35 -6.58
N GLY A 92 5.33 -16.54 -7.52
CA GLY A 92 6.22 -17.01 -8.58
C GLY A 92 6.80 -15.89 -9.45
N LYS A 93 6.97 -16.15 -10.75
CA LYS A 93 7.54 -15.16 -11.68
C LYS A 93 6.63 -13.95 -11.83
N ASN A 94 7.21 -12.76 -11.75
CA ASN A 94 6.50 -11.50 -11.93
C ASN A 94 5.92 -11.41 -13.37
N PRO A 95 4.59 -11.35 -13.56
CA PRO A 95 3.97 -11.26 -14.89
C PRO A 95 4.42 -10.04 -15.68
N HIS A 96 4.80 -8.95 -15.00
CA HIS A 96 5.25 -7.71 -15.62
C HIS A 96 6.56 -7.85 -16.41
N ASP A 97 7.35 -8.91 -16.17
CA ASP A 97 8.57 -9.20 -16.93
C ASP A 97 8.30 -9.50 -18.42
N ARG A 98 7.08 -9.92 -18.74
CA ARG A 98 6.67 -10.29 -20.11
C ARG A 98 5.80 -9.24 -20.79
N LEU A 99 5.53 -8.13 -20.11
CA LEU A 99 4.64 -7.07 -20.58
C LEU A 99 5.46 -5.85 -20.99
N ARG A 100 4.94 -5.11 -21.99
CA ARG A 100 5.47 -3.78 -22.28
C ARG A 100 5.17 -2.85 -21.10
N PRO A 101 6.03 -1.87 -20.78
CA PRO A 101 5.84 -1.01 -19.61
C PRO A 101 4.48 -0.29 -19.59
N ALA A 102 4.01 0.22 -20.74
CA ALA A 102 2.68 0.83 -20.85
C ALA A 102 1.52 -0.14 -20.57
N GLN A 103 1.70 -1.44 -20.85
CA GLN A 103 0.69 -2.46 -20.52
C GLN A 103 0.68 -2.75 -19.01
N SER A 104 1.86 -2.84 -18.39
CA SER A 104 2.00 -2.96 -16.93
C SER A 104 1.36 -1.78 -16.20
N ALA A 105 1.72 -0.55 -16.59
CA ALA A 105 1.16 0.67 -16.02
C ALA A 105 -0.36 0.70 -16.14
N LYS A 106 -0.92 0.32 -17.30
CA LYS A 106 -2.36 0.24 -17.49
C LYS A 106 -3.04 -0.76 -16.54
N ILE A 107 -2.43 -1.93 -16.31
CA ILE A 107 -2.99 -2.94 -15.38
C ILE A 107 -2.97 -2.39 -13.96
N ILE A 108 -1.82 -1.86 -13.52
CA ILE A 108 -1.65 -1.29 -12.17
C ILE A 108 -2.64 -0.15 -11.96
N ILE A 109 -2.64 0.89 -12.81
CA ILE A 109 -3.55 2.04 -12.69
C ILE A 109 -5.03 1.61 -12.76
N SER A 110 -5.35 0.55 -13.50
CA SER A 110 -6.73 0.12 -13.64
C SER A 110 -7.37 -0.35 -12.34
N HIS A 111 -6.61 -0.76 -11.31
CA HIS A 111 -7.18 -1.15 -10.02
C HIS A 111 -7.99 -0.02 -9.39
N VAL A 112 -7.55 1.23 -9.53
CA VAL A 112 -8.28 2.42 -9.05
C VAL A 112 -9.60 2.58 -9.80
N THR A 113 -9.56 2.58 -11.13
CA THR A 113 -10.75 2.81 -11.97
C THR A 113 -11.76 1.67 -11.86
N TYR A 114 -11.28 0.42 -11.84
CA TYR A 114 -12.11 -0.76 -11.68
C TYR A 114 -12.65 -0.87 -10.26
N GLY A 115 -11.84 -0.60 -9.23
CA GLY A 115 -12.28 -0.56 -7.83
C GLY A 115 -13.36 0.49 -7.59
N THR A 116 -13.19 1.68 -8.18
CA THR A 116 -14.21 2.76 -8.12
C THR A 116 -15.52 2.31 -8.77
N LYS A 117 -15.44 1.67 -9.95
CA LYS A 117 -16.62 1.13 -10.65
C LYS A 117 -17.30 0.04 -9.80
N LEU A 118 -16.52 -0.90 -9.27
CA LEU A 118 -17.01 -1.98 -8.41
C LEU A 118 -17.68 -1.43 -7.15
N GLY A 119 -17.07 -0.44 -6.49
CA GLY A 119 -17.65 0.21 -5.32
C GLY A 119 -19.01 0.84 -5.61
N ARG A 120 -19.18 1.48 -6.79
CA ARG A 120 -20.48 2.01 -7.24
C ARG A 120 -21.49 0.91 -7.51
N GLU A 121 -21.10 -0.17 -8.21
CA GLU A 121 -21.98 -1.32 -8.49
C GLU A 121 -22.46 -2.01 -7.21
N MET A 122 -21.63 -1.98 -6.15
CA MET A 122 -21.95 -2.51 -4.83
C MET A 122 -22.69 -1.53 -3.92
N ASN A 123 -23.03 -0.33 -4.41
CA ASN A 123 -23.67 0.73 -3.64
C ASN A 123 -22.88 1.11 -2.37
N LEU A 124 -21.54 1.09 -2.44
CA LEU A 124 -20.73 1.62 -1.36
C LEU A 124 -20.99 3.12 -1.20
N PRO A 125 -20.96 3.66 0.03
CA PRO A 125 -21.06 5.10 0.25
C PRO A 125 -19.97 5.85 -0.51
N SER A 126 -20.31 7.03 -1.05
CA SER A 126 -19.40 7.85 -1.87
C SER A 126 -18.06 8.09 -1.19
N ARG A 127 -18.08 8.40 0.11
CA ARG A 127 -16.86 8.65 0.90
C ARG A 127 -15.93 7.43 0.99
N ILE A 128 -16.44 6.20 0.89
CA ILE A 128 -15.62 4.98 0.80
C ILE A 128 -15.04 4.82 -0.61
N ILE A 129 -15.82 5.12 -1.63
CA ILE A 129 -15.37 5.12 -3.03
C ILE A 129 -14.28 6.18 -3.24
N ASP A 130 -14.39 7.32 -2.56
CA ASP A 130 -13.40 8.41 -2.63
C ASP A 130 -12.01 7.93 -2.22
N PHE A 131 -11.91 7.13 -1.15
CA PHE A 131 -10.65 6.49 -0.74
C PHE A 131 -10.05 5.63 -1.86
N ILE A 132 -10.86 4.85 -2.59
CA ILE A 132 -10.38 4.07 -3.74
C ILE A 132 -9.81 5.00 -4.81
N SER A 133 -10.52 6.08 -5.18
CA SER A 133 -10.07 6.97 -6.24
C SER A 133 -8.85 7.85 -5.88
N GLN A 134 -8.67 8.18 -4.60
CA GLN A 134 -7.75 9.23 -4.15
C GLN A 134 -6.45 8.71 -3.54
N HIS A 135 -6.35 7.43 -3.18
CA HIS A 135 -5.22 6.94 -2.37
C HIS A 135 -3.86 6.97 -3.09
N HIS A 136 -3.83 6.91 -4.42
CA HIS A 136 -2.63 7.20 -5.20
C HIS A 136 -2.55 8.64 -5.72
N GLY A 137 -3.60 9.45 -5.52
CA GLY A 137 -3.69 10.80 -6.06
C GLY A 137 -3.39 10.84 -7.56
N THR A 138 -2.47 11.71 -7.95
CA THR A 138 -2.02 11.84 -9.36
C THR A 138 -0.55 11.42 -9.54
N ARG A 139 -0.06 10.53 -8.68
CA ARG A 139 1.33 10.06 -8.71
C ARG A 139 1.65 9.36 -10.03
N THR A 140 2.92 9.35 -10.39
CA THR A 140 3.43 8.66 -11.58
C THR A 140 4.08 7.34 -11.17
N LEU A 141 3.83 6.29 -11.96
CA LEU A 141 4.58 5.04 -11.97
C LEU A 141 5.93 5.26 -12.69
N HIS A 142 6.90 5.81 -11.95
CA HIS A 142 8.20 6.27 -12.44
C HIS A 142 9.06 5.15 -13.02
N TYR A 143 9.09 3.97 -12.40
CA TYR A 143 9.84 2.82 -12.92
C TYR A 143 9.33 2.42 -14.29
N PHE A 144 8.01 2.27 -14.44
CA PHE A 144 7.43 1.86 -15.71
C PHE A 144 7.58 2.95 -16.78
N LEU A 145 7.53 4.22 -16.39
CA LEU A 145 7.83 5.35 -17.27
C LEU A 145 9.29 5.33 -17.73
N GLU A 146 10.26 5.20 -16.82
CA GLU A 146 11.69 5.17 -17.13
C GLU A 146 12.04 3.95 -18.00
N LYS A 147 11.45 2.80 -17.69
CA LYS A 147 11.58 1.59 -18.51
C LYS A 147 11.02 1.82 -19.91
N ALA A 148 9.86 2.47 -20.04
CA ALA A 148 9.29 2.83 -21.33
C ALA A 148 10.19 3.77 -22.13
N GLN A 149 10.74 4.80 -21.50
CA GLN A 149 11.66 5.76 -22.12
C GLN A 149 12.96 5.10 -22.57
N THR A 150 13.47 4.13 -21.80
CA THR A 150 14.68 3.37 -22.14
C THR A 150 14.46 2.40 -23.29
N GLU A 151 13.28 1.78 -23.37
CA GLU A 151 12.90 0.84 -24.44
C GLU A 151 12.44 1.56 -25.72
N ALA A 152 12.08 2.85 -25.64
CA ALA A 152 11.59 3.62 -26.77
C ALA A 152 12.71 3.95 -27.77
N ARG A 153 12.36 3.93 -29.06
CA ARG A 153 13.28 4.38 -30.13
C ARG A 153 13.44 5.90 -30.12
N ASP A 154 12.37 6.59 -29.74
CA ASP A 154 12.32 8.02 -29.52
C ASP A 154 11.60 8.29 -28.19
N VAL A 155 12.27 8.99 -27.28
CA VAL A 155 11.74 9.28 -25.94
C VAL A 155 10.49 10.17 -26.03
N GLU A 156 10.37 10.96 -27.09
CA GLU A 156 9.22 11.86 -27.34
C GLU A 156 7.92 11.09 -27.63
N GLU A 157 7.99 9.80 -27.96
CA GLU A 157 6.81 8.94 -28.14
C GLU A 157 6.18 8.50 -26.80
N VAL A 158 6.90 8.62 -25.68
CA VAL A 158 6.42 8.18 -24.35
C VAL A 158 5.70 9.32 -23.63
N GLN A 159 4.38 9.22 -23.54
CA GLN A 159 3.55 10.18 -22.83
C GLN A 159 3.54 9.86 -21.32
N GLU A 160 4.00 10.79 -20.49
CA GLU A 160 3.99 10.63 -19.03
C GLU A 160 2.57 10.42 -18.46
N SER A 161 1.55 10.99 -19.11
CA SER A 161 0.15 10.82 -18.73
C SER A 161 -0.32 9.37 -18.73
N ASP A 162 0.30 8.49 -19.52
CA ASP A 162 -0.05 7.07 -19.58
C ASP A 162 0.43 6.29 -18.34
N PHE A 163 1.29 6.91 -17.53
CA PHE A 163 1.88 6.35 -16.31
C PHE A 163 1.40 7.06 -15.04
N ARG A 164 0.47 8.01 -15.15
CA ARG A 164 -0.08 8.74 -14.01
C ARG A 164 -1.44 8.18 -13.59
N TYR A 165 -1.66 8.10 -12.28
CA TYR A 165 -2.99 7.83 -11.76
C TYR A 165 -3.96 8.97 -12.14
N PRO A 166 -5.23 8.64 -12.42
CA PRO A 166 -6.21 9.63 -12.88
C PRO A 166 -6.63 10.62 -11.79
N GLY A 167 -6.30 10.36 -10.52
CA GLY A 167 -6.75 11.16 -9.38
C GLY A 167 -8.25 11.06 -9.09
N PRO A 168 -8.79 12.04 -8.33
CA PRO A 168 -8.15 13.30 -7.93
C PRO A 168 -7.09 13.12 -6.83
N LYS A 169 -6.32 14.18 -6.54
CA LYS A 169 -5.50 14.25 -5.31
C LYS A 169 -6.39 14.07 -4.08
N PRO A 170 -5.85 13.64 -2.91
CA PRO A 170 -6.59 13.62 -1.66
C PRO A 170 -7.38 14.90 -1.41
N GLN A 171 -8.70 14.77 -1.25
CA GLN A 171 -9.61 15.91 -1.04
C GLN A 171 -9.91 16.15 0.45
N PHE A 172 -9.42 15.27 1.33
CA PHE A 172 -9.66 15.32 2.77
C PHE A 172 -8.54 14.65 3.55
N LYS A 173 -8.38 15.04 4.82
CA LYS A 173 -7.27 14.61 5.68
C LYS A 173 -7.14 13.08 5.75
N GLU A 174 -8.26 12.38 5.90
CA GLU A 174 -8.26 10.92 6.00
C GLU A 174 -7.73 10.26 4.72
N ALA A 175 -8.06 10.76 3.51
CA ALA A 175 -7.53 10.23 2.26
C ALA A 175 -6.02 10.46 2.14
N ALA A 176 -5.53 11.62 2.57
CA ALA A 176 -4.10 11.93 2.61
C ALA A 176 -3.35 11.02 3.60
N ILE A 177 -3.92 10.78 4.78
CA ILE A 177 -3.37 9.86 5.76
C ILE A 177 -3.35 8.43 5.21
N MET A 178 -4.37 8.03 4.46
CA MET A 178 -4.43 6.70 3.83
C MET A 178 -3.37 6.54 2.74
N MET A 179 -3.16 7.55 1.88
CA MET A 179 -2.06 7.56 0.89
C MET A 179 -0.69 7.36 1.58
N ILE A 180 -0.45 8.08 2.68
CA ILE A 180 0.81 7.95 3.44
C ILE A 180 0.92 6.54 4.05
N ALA A 181 -0.15 6.05 4.67
CA ALA A 181 -0.19 4.74 5.33
C ALA A 181 0.08 3.60 4.34
N ASP A 182 -0.59 3.63 3.19
CA ASP A 182 -0.44 2.66 2.10
C ASP A 182 1.02 2.56 1.64
N SER A 183 1.63 3.69 1.30
CA SER A 183 3.02 3.70 0.83
C SER A 183 4.03 3.32 1.92
N CYS A 184 3.77 3.71 3.17
CA CYS A 184 4.64 3.35 4.29
C CYS A 184 4.55 1.86 4.66
N GLU A 185 3.35 1.26 4.60
CA GLU A 185 3.18 -0.19 4.78
C GLU A 185 3.95 -0.95 3.71
N ALA A 186 3.72 -0.62 2.43
CA ALA A 186 4.32 -1.32 1.32
C ALA A 186 5.86 -1.30 1.41
N ALA A 187 6.45 -0.13 1.70
CA ALA A 187 7.89 -0.01 1.88
C ALA A 187 8.41 -0.81 3.09
N ALA A 188 7.72 -0.75 4.23
CA ALA A 188 8.14 -1.48 5.42
C ALA A 188 8.03 -3.00 5.23
N ARG A 189 6.98 -3.46 4.54
CA ARG A 189 6.77 -4.86 4.17
C ARG A 189 7.87 -5.38 3.25
N SER A 190 8.44 -4.53 2.38
CA SER A 190 9.56 -4.90 1.51
C SER A 190 10.93 -4.88 2.21
N LEU A 191 11.08 -4.43 3.47
CA LEU A 191 12.36 -4.51 4.17
C LEU A 191 12.68 -5.94 4.61
N SER A 192 13.93 -6.37 4.45
CA SER A 192 14.43 -7.62 5.06
C SER A 192 14.66 -7.46 6.56
N GLU A 193 15.14 -6.29 6.98
CA GLU A 193 15.40 -5.94 8.37
C GLU A 193 14.69 -4.63 8.73
N PRO A 194 13.45 -4.71 9.24
CA PRO A 194 12.63 -3.56 9.61
C PRO A 194 13.04 -2.98 10.97
N THR A 195 14.30 -2.53 11.10
CA THR A 195 14.79 -1.85 12.30
C THR A 195 14.12 -0.47 12.47
N PRO A 196 14.05 0.07 13.71
CA PRO A 196 13.50 1.41 13.94
C PRO A 196 14.17 2.51 13.09
N GLU A 197 15.47 2.42 12.86
CA GLU A 197 16.24 3.35 12.04
C GLU A 197 15.84 3.25 10.56
N ASN A 198 15.73 2.02 10.04
CA ASN A 198 15.34 1.75 8.66
C ASN A 198 13.92 2.22 8.39
N ILE A 199 12.97 1.91 9.29
CA ILE A 199 11.58 2.37 9.22
C ILE A 199 11.51 3.90 9.24
N ARG A 200 12.24 4.55 10.16
CA ARG A 200 12.26 6.02 10.24
C ARG A 200 12.78 6.65 8.95
N TYR A 201 13.83 6.08 8.36
CA TYR A 201 14.37 6.56 7.10
C TYR A 201 13.32 6.50 5.96
N ILE A 202 12.66 5.35 5.77
CA ILE A 202 11.70 5.18 4.66
C ILE A 202 10.45 6.03 4.84
N VAL A 203 9.93 6.15 6.07
CA VAL A 203 8.74 6.97 6.34
C VAL A 203 9.02 8.45 6.05
N ASN A 204 10.20 8.94 6.47
CA ASN A 204 10.61 10.31 6.15
C ASN A 204 10.71 10.51 4.63
N LYS A 205 11.40 9.61 3.93
CA LYS A 205 11.59 9.67 2.47
C LYS A 205 10.25 9.70 1.72
N ILE A 206 9.30 8.85 2.12
CA ILE A 206 7.96 8.78 1.50
C ILE A 206 7.17 10.06 1.74
N ILE A 207 7.08 10.52 2.99
CA ILE A 207 6.32 11.73 3.32
C ILE A 207 6.91 12.96 2.63
N ASP A 208 8.24 13.10 2.62
CA ASP A 208 8.91 14.22 1.97
C ASP A 208 8.71 14.17 0.43
N ALA A 209 8.68 12.99 -0.17
CA ALA A 209 8.39 12.80 -1.59
C ALA A 209 6.93 13.14 -1.95
N ILE A 210 5.95 12.66 -1.17
CA ILE A 210 4.52 13.00 -1.33
C ILE A 210 4.32 14.52 -1.24
N LEU A 211 4.96 15.17 -0.26
CA LEU A 211 4.88 16.62 -0.09
C LEU A 211 5.53 17.37 -1.27
N SER A 212 6.66 16.87 -1.79
CA SER A 212 7.38 17.51 -2.90
C SER A 212 6.69 17.32 -4.26
N ASP A 213 5.79 16.34 -4.39
CA ASP A 213 4.95 16.08 -5.56
C ASP A 213 3.58 16.79 -5.47
N ASP A 214 3.44 17.73 -4.53
CA ASP A 214 2.24 18.56 -4.32
C ASP A 214 0.95 17.73 -4.09
N GLN A 215 1.06 16.45 -3.70
CA GLN A 215 -0.10 15.55 -3.56
C GLN A 215 -1.07 15.99 -2.45
N LEU A 216 -0.60 16.80 -1.50
CA LEU A 216 -1.38 17.24 -0.34
C LEU A 216 -2.07 18.60 -0.52
N ASP A 217 -1.89 19.24 -1.68
CA ASP A 217 -2.36 20.62 -1.94
C ASP A 217 -3.89 20.79 -1.92
N GLU A 218 -4.63 19.70 -2.10
CA GLU A 218 -6.10 19.71 -2.19
C GLU A 218 -6.78 19.19 -0.91
N CYS A 219 -6.03 19.08 0.20
CA CYS A 219 -6.56 18.70 1.51
C CYS A 219 -6.08 19.62 2.64
N ASP A 220 -6.87 19.71 3.72
CA ASP A 220 -6.60 20.61 4.85
C ASP A 220 -5.57 20.04 5.85
N LEU A 221 -4.50 19.40 5.39
CA LEU A 221 -3.48 18.81 6.25
C LEU A 221 -2.34 19.80 6.52
N THR A 222 -2.13 20.17 7.79
CA THR A 222 -1.08 21.14 8.16
C THR A 222 0.29 20.48 8.30
N LEU A 223 1.38 21.22 8.13
CA LEU A 223 2.74 20.70 8.36
C LEU A 223 2.97 20.20 9.80
N ARG A 224 2.24 20.77 10.77
CA ARG A 224 2.23 20.29 12.16
C ARG A 224 1.60 18.91 12.26
N GLU A 225 0.44 18.72 11.65
CA GLU A 225 -0.25 17.43 11.59
C GLU A 225 0.59 16.40 10.84
N LEU A 226 1.24 16.78 9.74
CA LEU A 226 2.15 15.91 8.99
C LEU A 226 3.31 15.39 9.85
N SER A 227 3.86 16.24 10.72
CA SER A 227 4.91 15.84 11.67
C SER A 227 4.40 14.84 12.73
N GLN A 228 3.16 15.00 13.18
CA GLN A 228 2.51 14.07 14.12
C GLN A 228 2.20 12.73 13.46
N ILE A 229 1.71 12.75 12.23
CA ILE A 229 1.44 11.56 11.40
C ILE A 229 2.73 10.78 11.20
N ARG A 230 3.83 11.45 10.83
CA ARG A 230 5.16 10.84 10.66
C ARG A 230 5.60 10.04 11.88
N GLU A 231 5.57 10.64 13.07
CA GLU A 231 5.96 9.92 14.30
C GLU A 231 4.99 8.79 14.66
N SER A 232 3.69 8.96 14.38
CA SER A 232 2.69 7.91 14.56
C SER A 232 2.95 6.71 13.64
N MET A 233 3.23 6.94 12.35
CA MET A 233 3.57 5.90 11.38
C MET A 233 4.81 5.13 11.81
N ILE A 234 5.89 5.83 12.19
CA ILE A 234 7.13 5.19 12.63
C ILE A 234 6.87 4.31 13.84
N LYS A 235 6.17 4.82 14.87
CA LYS A 235 5.87 4.06 16.08
C LYS A 235 5.04 2.82 15.78
N SER A 236 4.02 2.95 14.95
CA SER A 236 3.10 1.86 14.62
C SER A 236 3.78 0.79 13.76
N LEU A 237 4.56 1.18 12.75
CA LEU A 237 5.34 0.25 11.93
C LEU A 237 6.39 -0.49 12.75
N VAL A 238 7.10 0.21 13.65
CA VAL A 238 8.02 -0.45 14.59
C VAL A 238 7.24 -1.47 15.43
N ALA A 239 6.07 -1.13 15.97
CA ALA A 239 5.29 -2.07 16.76
C ALA A 239 4.81 -3.30 15.96
N ILE A 240 4.48 -3.13 14.68
CA ILE A 240 4.01 -4.21 13.78
C ILE A 240 5.17 -5.14 13.39
N TYR A 241 6.32 -4.57 13.00
CA TYR A 241 7.43 -5.32 12.41
C TYR A 241 8.58 -5.64 13.36
N HIS A 242 8.57 -5.15 14.62
CA HIS A 242 9.61 -5.53 15.58
C HIS A 242 9.50 -7.01 15.92
N SER A 243 10.58 -7.75 15.65
CA SER A 243 10.70 -9.17 15.99
C SER A 243 10.40 -9.40 17.47
N ARG A 244 9.57 -10.41 17.78
CA ARG A 244 9.46 -10.92 19.15
C ARG A 244 10.86 -11.32 19.61
N VAL A 245 11.25 -10.86 20.81
CA VAL A 245 12.52 -11.25 21.43
C VAL A 245 12.59 -12.77 21.50
N ASP A 246 13.55 -13.38 20.83
CA ASP A 246 13.87 -14.79 21.01
C ASP A 246 14.37 -14.99 22.44
N TYR A 247 13.59 -15.71 23.26
CA TYR A 247 14.01 -16.05 24.61
C TYR A 247 15.12 -17.11 24.56
N PRO A 248 16.35 -16.80 25.05
CA PRO A 248 17.41 -17.80 25.14
C PRO A 248 16.96 -18.93 26.09
N GLY A 249 16.89 -20.16 25.57
CA GLY A 249 16.59 -21.35 26.38
C GLY A 249 15.11 -21.79 26.40
N TYR A 250 14.22 -21.14 25.66
CA TYR A 250 12.88 -21.70 25.41
C TYR A 250 12.92 -22.63 24.19
N ILE A 251 12.96 -23.93 24.42
CA ILE A 251 12.64 -24.94 23.40
C ILE A 251 11.16 -25.28 23.60
N PRO A 252 10.24 -24.71 22.81
CA PRO A 252 8.83 -25.09 22.89
C PRO A 252 8.71 -26.61 22.66
N PRO A 253 7.92 -27.35 23.48
CA PRO A 253 7.68 -28.76 23.26
C PRO A 253 6.90 -28.91 21.95
N GLY A 254 7.59 -29.36 20.89
CA GLY A 254 6.99 -29.70 19.60
C GLY A 254 5.99 -28.66 19.08
N SER A 255 6.32 -27.37 19.14
CA SER A 255 5.56 -26.38 18.39
C SER A 255 5.78 -26.68 16.91
N ILE A 256 4.70 -27.07 16.24
CA ILE A 256 4.59 -27.28 14.79
C ILE A 256 5.32 -26.18 13.99
N GLN A 257 5.45 -24.96 14.55
CA GLN A 257 6.25 -23.84 14.02
C GLN A 257 7.71 -24.17 13.65
N LYS A 258 8.43 -25.00 14.44
CA LYS A 258 9.89 -25.20 14.24
C LYS A 258 10.23 -26.35 13.28
N LEU A 259 9.31 -27.30 13.10
CA LEU A 259 9.39 -28.29 12.02
C LEU A 259 8.97 -27.69 10.67
N ILE A 260 8.10 -26.67 10.66
CA ILE A 260 7.79 -25.88 9.47
C ILE A 260 9.02 -25.03 9.05
N MET A 261 9.67 -24.32 9.98
CA MET A 261 10.79 -23.42 9.62
C MET A 261 12.11 -24.11 9.27
N SER A 262 12.33 -25.38 9.63
CA SER A 262 13.56 -26.10 9.25
C SER A 262 13.36 -27.18 8.19
N ALA A 263 12.12 -27.40 7.72
CA ALA A 263 11.81 -28.37 6.67
C ALA A 263 11.09 -27.75 5.46
N GLU A 264 10.79 -26.45 5.46
CA GLU A 264 10.29 -25.72 4.30
C GLU A 264 11.08 -24.41 4.14
N GLU A 265 12.21 -24.49 3.43
CA GLU A 265 12.76 -23.33 2.68
C GLU A 265 11.82 -22.90 1.52
N ASP A 266 10.64 -23.53 1.40
CA ASP A 266 9.62 -23.32 0.37
C ASP A 266 8.29 -22.80 0.96
N SER A 267 8.31 -21.94 1.99
CA SER A 267 7.16 -21.06 2.18
C SER A 267 7.16 -20.04 1.04
N PRO A 268 6.07 -19.83 0.27
CA PRO A 268 6.08 -18.86 -0.81
C PRO A 268 6.23 -17.46 -0.19
N GLU A 269 7.46 -16.95 -0.16
CA GLU A 269 7.73 -15.58 0.24
C GLU A 269 7.10 -14.67 -0.81
N PHE A 270 6.04 -13.95 -0.43
CA PHE A 270 5.35 -13.00 -1.30
C PHE A 270 6.20 -11.74 -1.46
N GLY A 271 6.85 -11.60 -2.62
CA GLY A 271 7.59 -10.40 -3.03
C GLY A 271 9.04 -10.31 -2.54
N MET A 272 9.79 -9.36 -3.12
CA MET A 272 11.23 -9.16 -2.86
C MET A 272 11.49 -8.40 -1.55
N ARG A 273 12.60 -8.74 -0.86
CA ARG A 273 13.06 -8.10 0.37
C ARG A 273 14.35 -7.29 0.15
N PHE A 274 14.43 -6.09 0.71
CA PHE A 274 15.57 -5.17 0.63
C PHE A 274 16.37 -5.12 1.94
N LYS A 275 17.68 -5.35 1.87
CA LYS A 275 18.59 -5.18 3.01
C LYS A 275 18.82 -3.72 3.37
N ASN A 276 19.08 -2.89 2.35
CA ASN A 276 19.27 -1.47 2.54
C ASN A 276 17.96 -0.73 2.22
N PRO A 277 17.43 0.08 3.14
CA PRO A 277 16.21 0.87 2.90
C PRO A 277 16.32 1.86 1.73
N ALA A 278 17.54 2.28 1.38
CA ALA A 278 17.77 3.18 0.25
C ALA A 278 17.41 2.53 -1.10
N ASP A 279 17.45 1.20 -1.18
CA ASP A 279 17.25 0.43 -2.42
C ASP A 279 15.78 0.15 -2.71
N ILE A 280 14.86 0.47 -1.79
CA ILE A 280 13.42 0.34 -2.03
C ILE A 280 13.02 1.33 -3.15
N PRO A 281 12.28 0.87 -4.18
CA PRO A 281 11.88 1.68 -5.33
C PRO A 281 10.78 2.69 -4.95
N ILE A 282 11.15 3.70 -4.16
CA ILE A 282 10.27 4.81 -3.83
C ILE A 282 10.39 5.85 -4.95
N SER A 283 9.28 6.04 -5.67
CA SER A 283 9.14 7.01 -6.75
C SER A 283 9.30 8.45 -6.25
N ARG A 284 9.46 9.42 -7.15
CA ARG A 284 9.53 10.84 -6.73
C ARG A 284 8.23 11.32 -6.08
N GLY A 285 7.11 10.65 -6.35
CA GLY A 285 5.82 10.89 -5.69
C GLY A 285 5.64 10.13 -4.37
N GLY A 286 6.67 9.40 -3.91
CA GLY A 286 6.61 8.64 -2.67
C GLY A 286 5.84 7.32 -2.77
N GLU A 287 5.55 6.85 -3.99
CA GLU A 287 4.92 5.55 -4.23
C GLU A 287 5.97 4.43 -4.22
N VAL A 288 5.64 3.28 -3.66
CA VAL A 288 6.49 2.09 -3.71
C VAL A 288 6.05 1.28 -4.92
N GLU A 289 6.92 1.18 -5.93
CA GLU A 289 6.62 0.47 -7.18
C GLU A 289 7.19 -0.95 -7.10
N ASP A 290 6.69 -1.77 -6.19
CA ASP A 290 7.21 -3.11 -5.95
C ASP A 290 6.83 -4.11 -7.05
N GLU A 291 5.81 -3.81 -7.88
CA GLU A 291 5.46 -4.59 -9.08
C GLU A 291 6.51 -4.49 -10.19
N ALA A 292 7.37 -3.48 -10.13
CA ALA A 292 8.49 -3.29 -11.05
C ALA A 292 9.59 -4.34 -10.89
N ILE A 293 9.71 -4.92 -9.70
CA ILE A 293 10.90 -5.64 -9.29
C ILE A 293 10.69 -7.14 -9.45
N SER A 294 11.58 -7.75 -10.21
CA SER A 294 11.66 -9.19 -10.41
C SER A 294 12.99 -9.69 -9.84
N ALA A 295 13.02 -10.94 -9.36
CA ALA A 295 14.24 -11.60 -8.94
C ALA A 295 15.35 -11.60 -10.01
N LEU A 296 15.01 -11.31 -11.28
CA LEU A 296 15.92 -11.25 -12.42
C LEU A 296 16.60 -9.89 -12.67
N ASN A 297 16.10 -8.79 -12.07
CA ASN A 297 16.59 -7.41 -12.30
C ASN A 297 17.22 -6.81 -11.02
N GLN A 298 18.05 -7.58 -10.33
CA GLN A 298 18.86 -7.04 -9.23
C GLN A 298 19.87 -6.01 -9.80
N PRO A 299 20.02 -4.82 -9.20
CA PRO A 299 21.33 -4.19 -9.20
C PRO A 299 22.28 -5.19 -8.53
N ASN A 300 23.39 -5.49 -9.17
CA ASN A 300 24.35 -6.48 -8.70
C ASN A 300 25.01 -5.96 -7.41
N ILE A 301 24.44 -6.26 -6.23
CA ILE A 301 24.96 -5.78 -4.94
C ILE A 301 26.22 -6.58 -4.50
N ASP A 302 26.61 -7.63 -5.24
CA ASP A 302 27.73 -8.50 -4.88
C ASP A 302 29.04 -8.25 -5.67
N SER A 303 29.21 -7.13 -6.39
CA SER A 303 30.45 -6.90 -7.14
C SER A 303 31.60 -6.18 -6.39
N GLU A 304 31.49 -5.89 -5.09
CA GLU A 304 32.60 -5.31 -4.32
C GLU A 304 33.40 -6.30 -3.46
N ALA A 305 33.05 -7.60 -3.44
CA ALA A 305 33.78 -8.60 -2.65
C ALA A 305 34.87 -9.38 -3.41
N ALA A 306 35.19 -9.04 -4.66
CA ALA A 306 36.12 -9.81 -5.50
C ALA A 306 37.44 -9.10 -5.87
N VAL A 307 37.91 -8.13 -5.08
CA VAL A 307 39.26 -7.55 -5.23
C VAL A 307 40.00 -7.50 -3.89
N SER A 308 40.27 -8.67 -3.30
CA SER A 308 41.35 -8.79 -2.30
C SER A 308 41.77 -10.26 -2.10
N THR A 309 42.28 -10.89 -3.16
CA THR A 309 43.12 -12.10 -2.97
C THR A 309 44.11 -12.30 -4.10
N VAL A 310 44.95 -11.30 -4.39
CA VAL A 310 46.29 -11.54 -4.97
C VAL A 310 47.24 -10.46 -4.46
N LYS A 311 47.99 -10.78 -3.40
CA LYS A 311 49.42 -10.50 -3.24
C LYS A 311 49.94 -11.14 -1.96
#